data_AF-A0A3M2BM76-F1
#
_entry.id   AF-A0A3M2BM76-F1
#
_cell.length_a   1.000
_cell.length_b   1.000
_cell.length_c   1.000
_cell.angle_alpha   90.00
_cell.angle_beta   90.00
_cell.angle_gamma   90.00
#
_symmetry.space_group_name_H-M   'P 1'
#
loop_
_entity.id
_entity.type
_entity.pdbx_description
1 polymer ?
#
loop_
_entity_poly.entity_id
_entity_poly.type
_entity_poly.pdbx_seq_one_letter_code
_entity_poly.pdbx_strand_id
1 'polypeptide(L)' 'VRTLDDVIRDHVAETLAACGGNKTEAARRLGIGRSRLQRAIERYGLD' A
#
# COMPACT_ATOMS: atom_id res chain seq x y z
N VAL A 1 8.52 17.37 9.97
CA VAL A 1 8.09 17.56 8.56
C VAL A 1 7.70 16.20 8.04
N ARG A 2 6.50 16.03 7.48
CA ARG A 2 6.05 14.75 6.90
C ARG A 2 6.78 14.54 5.57
N THR A 3 7.36 13.35 5.37
CA THR A 3 8.07 13.04 4.12
C THR A 3 7.11 12.48 3.07
N LEU A 4 7.57 12.45 1.81
CA LEU A 4 6.82 11.77 0.76
C LEU A 4 6.65 10.27 1.06
N ASP A 5 7.66 9.65 1.69
CA ASP A 5 7.62 8.23 2.04
C ASP A 5 6.57 7.94 3.11
N ASP A 6 6.39 8.84 4.09
CA ASP A 6 5.30 8.75 5.07
C ASP A 6 3.92 8.81 4.39
N VAL A 7 3.73 9.72 3.44
CA VAL A 7 2.46 9.85 2.70
C VAL A 7 2.17 8.59 1.90
N ILE A 8 3.19 8.02 1.25
CA ILE A 8 3.05 6.78 0.46
C ILE A 8 2.71 5.61 1.39
N ARG A 9 3.41 5.45 2.51
CA ARG A 9 3.12 4.41 3.51
C ARG A 9 1.67 4.49 3.96
N ASP A 10 1.24 5.67 4.40
CA ASP A 10 -0.09 5.86 4.98
C ASP A 10 -1.16 5.61 3.91
N HIS A 11 -0.95 6.05 2.67
CA HIS A 11 -1.88 5.79 1.57
C HIS A 11 -1.99 4.29 1.22
N VAL A 12 -0.88 3.55 1.25
CA VAL A 12 -0.88 2.10 1.04
C VAL A 12 -1.62 1.39 2.18
N ALA A 13 -1.38 1.79 3.42
CA ALA A 13 -2.03 1.23 4.61
C ALA A 13 -3.55 1.47 4.60
N GLU A 14 -3.98 2.69 4.33
CA GLU A 14 -5.40 3.07 4.21
C GLU A 14 -6.09 2.28 3.10
N THR A 15 -5.43 2.13 1.95
CA THR A 15 -6.00 1.39 0.82
C THR A 15 -6.12 -0.10 1.13
N LEU A 16 -5.14 -0.70 1.81
CA LEU A 16 -5.21 -2.10 2.25
C LEU A 16 -6.35 -2.31 3.26
N ALA A 17 -6.50 -1.41 4.23
CA ALA A 17 -7.59 -1.45 5.19
C ALA A 17 -8.96 -1.33 4.51
N ALA A 18 -9.11 -0.38 3.58
CA ALA A 18 -10.33 -0.20 2.79
C ALA A 18 -10.65 -1.40 1.88
N CYS A 19 -9.64 -2.18 1.49
CA CYS A 19 -9.80 -3.42 0.72
C CYS A 19 -9.98 -4.67 1.60
N GLY A 20 -10.00 -4.54 2.93
CA GLY A 20 -10.10 -5.68 3.84
C GLY A 20 -8.93 -6.66 3.70
N GLY A 21 -7.72 -6.16 3.41
CA GLY A 21 -6.54 -7.01 3.19
C GLY A 21 -6.47 -7.65 1.79
N ASN A 22 -7.42 -7.38 0.89
CA ASN A 22 -7.32 -7.86 -0.49
C ASN A 22 -6.24 -7.09 -1.26
N LYS A 23 -5.02 -7.63 -1.27
CA LYS A 23 -3.84 -7.07 -1.94
C LYS A 23 -4.06 -6.86 -3.45
N THR A 24 -4.85 -7.70 -4.11
CA THR A 24 -5.11 -7.54 -5.56
C THR A 24 -6.00 -6.33 -5.83
N GLU A 25 -7.06 -6.15 -5.03
CA GLU A 25 -7.93 -4.98 -5.16
C GLU A 25 -7.24 -3.69 -4.71
N ALA A 26 -6.42 -3.76 -3.66
CA ALA A 26 -5.62 -2.62 -3.21
C ALA A 26 -4.64 -2.16 -4.30
N ALA A 27 -3.95 -3.09 -4.97
CA ALA A 27 -3.06 -2.76 -6.07
C ALA A 27 -3.80 -2.11 -7.25
N ARG A 28 -5.00 -2.62 -7.56
CA ARG A 28 -5.89 -2.04 -8.59
C ARG A 28 -6.28 -0.61 -8.24
N ARG A 29 -6.65 -0.34 -6.99
CA ARG A 29 -7.03 1.01 -6.52
C ARG A 29 -5.85 1.99 -6.50
N LEU A 30 -4.67 1.50 -6.15
CA LEU A 30 -3.42 2.28 -6.18
C LEU A 30 -2.86 2.48 -7.60
N GLY A 31 -3.43 1.82 -8.62
CA GLY A 31 -2.94 1.92 -10.00
C GLY A 31 -1.57 1.26 -10.22
N ILE A 32 -1.16 0.33 -9.34
CA ILE A 32 0.13 -0.35 -9.39
C ILE A 32 -0.04 -1.85 -9.60
N GLY A 33 1.01 -2.51 -10.08
CA GLY A 33 1.04 -3.97 -10.14
C GLY A 33 1.08 -4.59 -8.75
N ARG A 34 0.47 -5.79 -8.59
CA ARG A 34 0.48 -6.56 -7.32
C ARG A 34 1.89 -6.76 -6.76
N SER A 35 2.87 -7.04 -7.63
CA SER A 35 4.27 -7.22 -7.22
C SER A 35 4.90 -5.95 -6.65
N ARG A 36 4.49 -4.76 -7.12
CA ARG A 36 4.93 -3.49 -6.55
C ARG A 36 4.30 -3.24 -5.18
N LEU A 37 3.00 -3.53 -5.04
CA LEU A 37 2.32 -3.43 -3.76
C LEU A 37 2.94 -4.37 -2.73
N GLN A 38 3.22 -5.62 -3.10
CA GLN A 38 3.87 -6.61 -2.23
C GLN A 38 5.20 -6.08 -1.67
N ARG A 39 6.06 -5.51 -2.53
CA ARG A 39 7.32 -4.88 -2.10
C ARG A 39 7.11 -3.68 -1.19
N ALA A 40 6.07 -2.88 -1.43
CA ALA A 40 5.74 -1.74 -0.57
C ALA A 40 5.27 -2.21 0.81
N ILE A 41 4.44 -3.26 0.88
CA ILE A 41 4.01 -3.88 2.13
C ILE A 41 5.22 -4.37 2.93
N GLU A 42 6.13 -5.11 2.29
CA GLU A 42 7.35 -5.61 2.92
C GLU A 42 8.25 -4.45 3.38
N ARG A 43 8.42 -3.42 2.54
CA ARG A 43 9.24 -2.23 2.85
C ARG A 43 8.71 -1.45 4.05
N TYR A 44 7.38 -1.33 4.16
CA TYR A 44 6.73 -0.54 5.19
C TYR A 44 6.27 -1.36 6.40
N GLY A 45 6.42 -2.69 6.37
CA GLY A 45 6.00 -3.58 7.46
C GLY A 45 4.48 -3.61 7.65
N LEU A 46 3.71 -3.63 6.55
CA LEU A 46 2.24 -3.56 6.54
C LEU A 46 1.55 -4.94 6.41
N ASP A 47 2.25 -6.03 6.68
CA ASP A 47 1.74 -7.41 6.58
C ASP A 47 1.12 -7.92 7.90
#